data_AF-X8IP41-F1
#
_entry.id   AF-X8IP41-F1
#
_cell.length_a   1.000
_cell.length_b   1.000
_cell.length_c   1.000
_cell.angle_alpha   90.00
_cell.angle_beta   90.00
_cell.angle_gamma   90.00
#
_symmetry.space_group_name_H-M   'P 1'
#
loop_
_entity.id
_entity.type
_entity.pdbx_description
1 polymer ?
#
loop_
_entity_poly.entity_id
_entity_poly.type
_entity_poly.pdbx_seq_one_letter_code
_entity_poly.pdbx_strand_id
1 'polypeptide(L)'
;MNTAEASLLCWAIVLIWGIILFLFKRICLDKIRNGVLKYLFGMMLAYSILVLIFIASEQIPNLRIALQNWRLWITRGMHASIILVLIPAGYSIFLIGKGYSKEGGNRAPWRWKLKMMASMVFSTWITFFSLIFLSFLYKGTSFSELVFMIKESFQYTGWWMLGFVASCALLLLVVWLDHKKHIQK
;
A
#
# COMPACT_ATOMS: atom_id res chain seq x y z
N MET A 1 26.44 -5.39 -9.50
CA MET A 1 26.13 -4.68 -8.24
C MET A 1 26.20 -5.68 -7.11
N ASN A 2 26.93 -5.35 -6.04
CA ASN A 2 27.05 -6.25 -4.90
C ASN A 2 25.72 -6.28 -4.12
N THR A 3 25.38 -7.39 -3.46
CA THR A 3 24.08 -7.53 -2.75
C THR A 3 23.89 -6.47 -1.65
N ALA A 4 24.97 -6.06 -1.00
CA ALA A 4 24.98 -4.99 -0.02
C ALA A 4 24.67 -3.62 -0.64
N GLU A 5 25.25 -3.28 -1.78
CA GLU A 5 25.01 -2.02 -2.50
C GLU A 5 23.56 -1.91 -2.97
N ALA A 6 23.01 -3.01 -3.49
CA ALA A 6 21.61 -3.11 -3.90
C ALA A 6 20.64 -2.87 -2.73
N SER A 7 20.93 -3.47 -1.57
CA SER A 7 20.16 -3.30 -0.34
C SER A 7 20.22 -1.85 0.16
N LEU A 8 21.39 -1.23 0.15
CA LEU A 8 21.57 0.17 0.57
C LEU A 8 20.80 1.15 -0.32
N LEU A 9 20.86 0.97 -1.64
CA LEU A 9 20.09 1.79 -2.59
C LEU A 9 18.59 1.69 -2.33
N CYS A 10 18.11 0.47 -2.11
CA CYS A 10 16.73 0.20 -1.78
C CYS A 10 16.26 0.88 -0.48
N TRP A 11 17.05 0.78 0.59
CA TRP A 11 16.78 1.49 1.84
C TRP A 11 16.84 3.01 1.67
N ALA A 12 17.78 3.53 0.89
CA ALA A 12 17.88 4.95 0.60
C ALA A 12 16.61 5.47 -0.12
N ILE A 13 16.11 4.73 -1.11
CA ILE A 13 14.85 5.06 -1.80
C ILE A 13 13.69 5.14 -0.80
N VAL A 14 13.58 4.17 0.11
CA VAL A 14 12.51 4.14 1.12
C VAL A 14 12.62 5.29 2.11
N LEU A 15 13.84 5.62 2.55
CA LEU A 15 14.07 6.75 3.45
C LEU A 15 13.72 8.08 2.76
N ILE A 16 14.21 8.30 1.54
CA ILE A 16 13.90 9.50 0.76
C ILE A 16 12.39 9.61 0.53
N TRP A 17 11.73 8.52 0.14
CA TRP A 17 10.29 8.50 -0.07
C TRP A 17 9.53 8.84 1.23
N GLY A 18 9.92 8.25 2.36
CA GLY A 18 9.35 8.55 3.67
C GLY A 18 9.52 10.02 4.09
N ILE A 19 10.71 10.60 3.86
CA ILE A 19 11.02 12.00 4.15
C ILE A 19 10.15 12.94 3.30
N ILE A 20 10.02 12.66 2.00
CA ILE A 20 9.18 13.44 1.09
C ILE A 20 7.73 13.43 1.56
N LEU A 21 7.18 12.26 1.88
CA LEU A 21 5.81 12.12 2.38
C LEU A 21 5.61 12.84 3.72
N PHE A 22 6.60 12.77 4.62
CA PHE A 22 6.56 13.47 5.90
C PHE A 22 6.56 15.00 5.73
N LEU A 23 7.45 15.52 4.89
CA LEU A 23 7.52 16.96 4.59
C LEU A 23 6.24 17.45 3.91
N PHE A 24 5.74 16.70 2.91
CA PHE A 24 4.49 17.02 2.24
C PHE A 24 3.31 17.05 3.22
N LYS A 25 3.28 16.10 4.16
CA LYS A 25 2.27 16.09 5.21
C LYS A 25 2.31 17.38 6.04
N ARG A 26 3.51 17.79 6.48
CA ARG A 26 3.70 18.94 7.36
C ARG A 26 3.42 20.27 6.65
N ILE A 27 3.86 20.41 5.40
CA ILE A 27 3.82 21.69 4.66
C ILE A 27 2.45 21.90 4.00
N CYS A 28 1.87 20.85 3.41
CA CYS A 28 0.65 20.95 2.61
C CYS A 28 -0.55 20.35 3.33
N LEU A 29 -0.48 19.06 3.71
CA LEU A 29 -1.66 18.32 4.16
C LEU A 29 -2.17 18.78 5.53
N ASP A 30 -1.31 19.25 6.43
CA ASP A 30 -1.73 19.75 7.73
C ASP A 30 -2.45 21.11 7.65
N LYS A 31 -2.33 21.85 6.53
CA LYS A 31 -3.10 23.08 6.28
C LYS A 31 -4.54 22.79 5.81
N ILE A 32 -4.81 21.59 5.31
CA ILE A 32 -6.13 21.22 4.77
C ILE A 32 -7.08 20.85 5.92
N ARG A 33 -8.20 21.59 6.05
CA ARG A 33 -9.22 21.34 7.08
C ARG A 33 -10.03 20.07 6.82
N ASN A 34 -10.30 19.75 5.55
CA ASN A 34 -11.08 18.58 5.18
C ASN A 34 -10.23 17.29 5.23
N GLY A 35 -10.58 16.38 6.14
CA GLY A 35 -9.87 15.11 6.32
C GLY A 35 -9.89 14.19 5.09
N VAL A 36 -10.94 14.23 4.27
CA VAL A 36 -11.05 13.41 3.06
C VAL A 36 -10.10 13.91 1.97
N LEU A 37 -10.11 15.22 1.70
CA LEU A 37 -9.18 15.84 0.75
C LEU A 37 -7.73 15.63 1.16
N LYS A 38 -7.45 15.77 2.46
CA LYS A 38 -6.13 15.50 3.02
C LYS A 38 -5.66 14.07 2.73
N TYR A 39 -6.54 13.09 2.94
CA TYR A 39 -6.25 11.69 2.67
C TYR A 39 -6.02 11.46 1.17
N LEU A 40 -6.91 11.96 0.31
CA LEU A 40 -6.81 11.81 -1.14
C LEU A 40 -5.50 12.39 -1.68
N PHE A 41 -5.15 13.64 -1.36
CA PHE A 41 -3.91 14.24 -1.83
C PHE A 41 -2.67 13.54 -1.29
N GLY A 42 -2.69 13.10 -0.02
CA GLY A 42 -1.58 12.34 0.55
C GLY A 42 -1.37 11.01 -0.17
N MET A 43 -2.45 10.27 -0.41
CA MET A 43 -2.37 8.99 -1.11
C MET A 43 -1.98 9.17 -2.58
N MET A 44 -2.50 10.19 -3.28
CA MET A 44 -2.08 10.51 -4.65
C MET A 44 -0.58 10.68 -4.74
N LEU A 45 0.05 11.49 -3.88
CA LEU A 45 1.50 11.68 -3.91
C LEU A 45 2.26 10.37 -3.64
N ALA A 46 1.81 9.58 -2.67
CA ALA A 46 2.44 8.28 -2.37
C ALA A 46 2.41 7.36 -3.60
N TYR A 47 1.25 7.25 -4.27
CA TYR A 47 1.14 6.44 -5.48
C TYR A 47 1.88 7.04 -6.67
N SER A 48 1.94 8.37 -6.83
CA SER A 48 2.73 9.00 -7.89
C SER A 48 4.22 8.67 -7.77
N ILE A 49 4.78 8.69 -6.54
CA ILE A 49 6.18 8.31 -6.32
C ILE A 49 6.38 6.82 -6.62
N LEU A 50 5.43 5.96 -6.22
CA LEU A 50 5.48 4.54 -6.57
C LEU A 50 5.51 4.31 -8.09
N VAL A 51 4.67 5.02 -8.84
CA VAL A 51 4.64 4.96 -10.31
C VAL A 51 5.98 5.40 -10.90
N LEU A 52 6.56 6.49 -10.40
CA LEU A 52 7.88 6.97 -10.85
C LEU A 52 8.98 5.95 -10.56
N ILE A 53 8.98 5.33 -9.38
CA ILE A 53 9.94 4.26 -9.03
C ILE A 53 9.75 3.06 -9.97
N PHE A 54 8.50 2.69 -10.29
CA PHE A 54 8.21 1.60 -11.22
C PHE A 54 8.78 1.89 -12.61
N ILE A 55 8.48 3.06 -13.18
CA ILE A 55 9.01 3.46 -14.50
C ILE A 55 10.54 3.50 -14.49
N ALA A 56 11.15 4.10 -13.45
CA ALA A 56 12.60 4.14 -13.30
C ALA A 56 13.21 2.74 -13.19
N SER A 57 12.52 1.79 -12.55
CA SER A 57 12.97 0.41 -12.44
C SER A 57 13.00 -0.31 -13.78
N GLU A 58 12.06 -0.01 -14.68
CA GLU A 58 12.05 -0.60 -16.02
C GLU A 58 13.12 0.01 -16.93
N GLN A 59 13.51 1.27 -16.71
CA GLN A 59 14.56 1.95 -17.47
C GLN A 59 15.98 1.63 -16.97
N ILE A 60 16.15 1.39 -15.67
CA ILE A 60 17.45 1.18 -15.03
C ILE A 60 17.59 -0.28 -14.60
N PRO A 61 18.35 -1.12 -15.33
CA PRO A 61 18.44 -2.55 -15.05
C PRO A 61 19.04 -2.84 -13.66
N ASN A 62 19.98 -2.01 -13.19
CA ASN A 62 20.53 -2.12 -11.84
C ASN A 62 19.46 -1.89 -10.76
N LEU A 63 18.53 -0.95 -10.97
CA LEU A 63 17.43 -0.68 -10.04
C LEU A 63 16.42 -1.82 -10.05
N ARG A 64 16.09 -2.36 -11.24
CA ARG A 64 15.24 -3.55 -11.38
C ARG A 64 15.79 -4.73 -10.59
N ILE A 65 17.08 -5.02 -10.78
CA ILE A 65 17.77 -6.12 -10.10
C ILE A 65 17.84 -5.85 -8.59
N ALA A 66 18.07 -4.61 -8.17
CA ALA A 66 18.07 -4.24 -6.75
C ALA A 66 16.70 -4.50 -6.10
N LEU A 67 15.62 -4.02 -6.73
CA LEU A 67 14.26 -4.24 -6.25
C LEU A 67 13.86 -5.72 -6.32
N GLN A 68 14.31 -6.49 -7.31
CA GLN A 68 13.99 -7.92 -7.37
C GLN A 68 14.75 -8.74 -6.31
N ASN A 69 16.02 -8.39 -6.05
CA ASN A 69 16.88 -9.10 -5.12
C ASN A 69 16.78 -8.59 -3.68
N TRP A 70 16.04 -7.51 -3.43
CA TRP A 70 15.86 -6.98 -2.09
C TRP A 70 14.97 -7.92 -1.25
N ARG A 71 15.66 -8.77 -0.48
CA ARG A 71 15.07 -9.79 0.37
C ARG A 71 15.16 -9.32 1.82
N LEU A 72 14.03 -9.21 2.51
CA LEU A 72 14.02 -8.98 3.96
C LEU A 72 14.61 -10.21 4.65
N TRP A 73 15.70 -10.01 5.39
CA TRP A 73 16.34 -11.06 6.19
C TRP A 73 15.39 -11.70 7.23
N ILE A 74 14.29 -11.01 7.55
CA ILE A 74 13.26 -11.44 8.53
C ILE A 74 12.31 -12.52 7.99
N THR A 75 12.18 -12.69 6.67
CA THR A 75 11.28 -13.71 6.08
C THR A 75 11.92 -14.31 4.83
N ARG A 76 12.47 -15.53 4.96
CA ARG A 76 13.02 -16.35 3.87
C ARG A 76 12.03 -16.46 2.70
N GLY A 77 12.11 -15.56 1.70
CA GLY A 77 11.44 -15.73 0.40
C GLY A 77 10.48 -14.63 -0.07
N MET A 78 10.34 -13.49 0.60
CA MET A 78 9.48 -12.40 0.12
C MET A 78 10.24 -11.47 -0.87
N HIS A 79 9.70 -11.33 -2.09
CA HIS A 79 10.19 -10.41 -3.13
C HIS A 79 9.87 -8.94 -2.76
N ALA A 80 10.71 -7.98 -3.14
CA ALA A 80 10.62 -6.59 -2.65
C ALA A 80 9.39 -5.78 -3.11
N SER A 81 8.53 -6.36 -3.93
CA SER A 81 7.18 -5.85 -4.20
C SER A 81 6.42 -5.55 -2.91
N ILE A 82 6.71 -6.24 -1.81
CA ILE A 82 5.99 -6.10 -0.55
C ILE A 82 6.41 -4.83 0.24
N ILE A 83 7.67 -4.39 0.14
CA ILE A 83 8.13 -3.17 0.81
C ILE A 83 7.55 -1.92 0.14
N LEU A 84 7.46 -1.95 -1.19
CA LEU A 84 6.82 -0.90 -1.97
C LEU A 84 5.31 -0.80 -1.68
N VAL A 85 4.66 -1.91 -1.30
CA VAL A 85 3.25 -1.95 -0.87
C VAL A 85 3.08 -1.41 0.56
N LEU A 86 4.05 -1.66 1.45
CA LEU A 86 4.02 -1.26 2.85
C LEU A 86 4.06 0.26 3.04
N ILE A 87 4.74 1.02 2.17
CA ILE A 87 4.91 2.47 2.36
C ILE A 87 3.59 3.24 2.15
N PRO A 88 2.85 3.07 1.04
CA PRO A 88 1.53 3.67 0.89
C PRO A 88 0.56 3.23 2.01
N ALA A 89 0.60 1.95 2.40
CA ALA A 89 -0.26 1.41 3.46
C ALA A 89 0.09 1.99 4.85
N GLY A 90 1.37 2.11 5.20
CA GLY A 90 1.79 2.75 6.44
C GLY A 90 1.48 4.25 6.46
N TYR A 91 1.62 4.91 5.31
CA TYR A 91 1.28 6.33 5.17
C TYR A 91 -0.22 6.59 5.29
N SER A 92 -1.08 5.71 4.74
CA SER A 92 -2.54 5.81 4.86
C SER A 92 -3.00 5.76 6.33
N ILE A 93 -2.42 4.84 7.11
CA ILE A 93 -2.60 4.75 8.56
C ILE A 93 -2.14 6.04 9.24
N PHE A 94 -1.00 6.60 8.85
CA PHE A 94 -0.45 7.83 9.44
C PHE A 94 -1.29 9.09 9.12
N LEU A 95 -2.03 9.09 8.01
CA LEU A 95 -2.96 10.16 7.65
C LEU A 95 -4.24 10.10 8.49
N ILE A 96 -4.80 8.90 8.67
CA ILE A 96 -6.03 8.66 9.45
C ILE A 96 -5.75 8.68 10.96
N GLY A 97 -4.56 8.23 11.37
CA GLY A 97 -4.17 8.00 12.77
C GLY A 97 -4.17 9.25 13.65
N LYS A 98 -4.10 10.46 13.06
CA LYS A 98 -4.24 11.72 13.81
C LYS A 98 -5.67 11.91 14.35
N GLY A 99 -6.69 11.37 13.66
CA GLY A 99 -8.06 11.29 14.17
C GLY A 99 -8.13 10.29 15.32
N TYR A 100 -7.78 9.03 15.06
CA TYR A 100 -7.72 7.96 16.07
C TYR A 100 -6.98 8.34 17.37
N SER A 101 -5.83 9.01 17.26
CA SER A 101 -5.06 9.48 18.41
C SER A 101 -5.76 10.63 19.16
N LYS A 102 -6.47 11.52 18.48
CA LYS A 102 -7.27 12.59 19.11
C LYS A 102 -8.51 12.03 19.82
N GLU A 103 -9.05 10.92 19.34
CA GLU A 103 -10.22 10.24 19.94
C GLU A 103 -9.85 9.20 21.02
N GLY A 104 -8.61 9.24 21.53
CA GLY A 104 -8.18 8.44 22.68
C GLY A 104 -7.44 7.14 22.33
N GLY A 105 -7.00 6.97 21.09
CA GLY A 105 -6.13 5.87 20.67
C GLY A 105 -6.76 4.52 20.99
N ASN A 106 -6.18 3.76 21.91
CA ASN A 106 -6.70 2.43 22.24
C ASN A 106 -8.13 2.44 22.82
N ARG A 107 -8.57 3.58 23.38
CA ARG A 107 -9.94 3.84 23.85
C ARG A 107 -10.85 4.46 22.77
N ALA A 108 -10.35 4.67 21.55
CA ALA A 108 -11.12 5.27 20.47
C ALA A 108 -12.29 4.38 20.03
N PRO A 109 -13.39 4.99 19.53
CA PRO A 109 -14.56 4.24 19.08
C PRO A 109 -14.18 3.25 17.98
N TRP A 110 -14.83 2.08 17.98
CA TRP A 110 -14.59 0.97 17.04
C TRP A 110 -14.58 1.41 15.56
N ARG A 111 -15.40 2.41 15.22
CA ARG A 111 -15.45 3.03 13.88
C ARG A 111 -14.10 3.54 13.38
N TRP A 112 -13.25 4.08 14.25
CA TRP A 112 -11.92 4.57 13.85
C TRP A 112 -10.90 3.45 13.69
N LYS A 113 -10.99 2.40 14.51
CA LYS A 113 -10.18 1.19 14.34
C LYS A 113 -10.50 0.53 12.99
N LEU A 114 -11.79 0.42 12.65
CA LEU A 114 -12.25 -0.06 11.35
C LEU A 114 -11.74 0.80 10.19
N LYS A 115 -11.80 2.14 10.29
CA LYS A 115 -11.28 3.04 9.24
C LYS A 115 -9.79 2.84 8.98
N MET A 116 -8.98 2.64 10.03
CA MET A 116 -7.54 2.38 9.89
C MET A 116 -7.27 1.01 9.26
N MET A 117 -7.97 -0.04 9.72
CA MET A 117 -7.86 -1.38 9.15
C MET A 117 -8.28 -1.41 7.67
N ALA A 118 -9.45 -0.85 7.36
CA ALA A 118 -9.96 -0.76 6.00
C ALA A 118 -9.01 0.03 5.10
N SER A 119 -8.49 1.16 5.56
CA SER A 119 -7.53 1.95 4.78
C SER A 119 -6.24 1.20 4.48
N MET A 120 -5.68 0.46 5.44
CA MET A 120 -4.51 -0.38 5.21
C MET A 120 -4.79 -1.47 4.16
N VAL A 121 -5.94 -2.15 4.27
CA VAL A 121 -6.37 -3.20 3.34
C VAL A 121 -6.59 -2.63 1.94
N PHE A 122 -7.39 -1.57 1.80
CA PHE A 122 -7.66 -0.95 0.49
C PHE A 122 -6.39 -0.38 -0.13
N SER A 123 -5.50 0.26 0.65
CA SER A 123 -4.23 0.74 0.10
C SER A 123 -3.37 -0.40 -0.42
N THR A 124 -3.36 -1.54 0.27
CA THR A 124 -2.61 -2.73 -0.17
C THR A 124 -3.16 -3.26 -1.50
N TRP A 125 -4.48 -3.37 -1.64
CA TRP A 125 -5.14 -3.75 -2.89
C TRP A 125 -4.85 -2.78 -4.04
N ILE A 126 -4.98 -1.47 -3.79
CA ILE A 126 -4.72 -0.44 -4.79
C ILE A 126 -3.26 -0.56 -5.25
N THR A 127 -2.28 -0.65 -4.34
CA THR A 127 -0.88 -0.81 -4.74
C THR A 127 -0.67 -2.06 -5.60
N PHE A 128 -1.22 -3.20 -5.18
CA PHE A 128 -1.07 -4.46 -5.91
C PHE A 128 -1.65 -4.37 -7.32
N PHE A 129 -2.91 -3.94 -7.46
CA PHE A 129 -3.54 -3.79 -8.77
C PHE A 129 -2.88 -2.70 -9.62
N SER A 130 -2.46 -1.58 -9.02
CA SER A 130 -1.75 -0.52 -9.73
C SER A 130 -0.44 -1.03 -10.32
N LEU A 131 0.35 -1.84 -9.59
CA LEU A 131 1.59 -2.39 -10.12
C LEU A 131 1.36 -3.39 -11.27
N ILE A 132 0.34 -4.26 -11.16
CA ILE A 132 -0.04 -5.17 -12.25
C ILE A 132 -0.51 -4.38 -13.47
N PHE A 133 -1.35 -3.37 -13.26
CA PHE A 133 -1.88 -2.53 -14.32
C PHE A 133 -0.80 -1.68 -15.00
N LEU A 134 0.14 -1.12 -14.23
CA LEU A 134 1.28 -0.39 -14.79
C LEU A 134 2.21 -1.31 -15.58
N SER A 135 2.47 -2.53 -15.09
CA SER A 135 3.23 -3.55 -15.84
C SER A 135 2.56 -3.90 -17.17
N PHE A 136 1.23 -4.01 -17.17
CA PHE A 136 0.45 -4.19 -18.39
C PHE A 136 0.57 -3.01 -19.36
N LEU A 137 0.37 -1.77 -18.86
CA LEU A 137 0.50 -0.56 -19.68
C LEU A 137 1.90 -0.38 -20.26
N TYR A 138 2.94 -0.69 -19.47
CA TYR A 138 4.32 -0.53 -19.89
C TYR A 138 4.77 -1.60 -20.90
N LYS A 139 4.31 -2.85 -20.75
CA LYS A 139 4.65 -3.95 -21.67
C LYS A 139 3.81 -3.96 -22.96
N GLY A 140 2.70 -3.21 -23.00
CA GLY A 140 1.85 -3.12 -24.19
C GLY A 140 1.22 -4.45 -24.61
N THR A 141 0.92 -5.32 -23.64
CA THR A 141 0.45 -6.69 -23.89
C THR A 141 -1.07 -6.77 -24.11
N SER A 142 -1.54 -7.93 -24.57
CA SER A 142 -2.97 -8.18 -24.84
C SER A 142 -3.81 -8.29 -23.55
N PHE A 143 -5.12 -8.01 -23.59
CA PHE A 143 -6.01 -8.15 -22.43
C PHE A 143 -6.05 -9.60 -21.88
N SER A 144 -5.83 -10.60 -22.74
CA SER A 144 -5.64 -12.00 -22.35
C SER A 144 -4.43 -12.22 -21.44
N GLU A 145 -3.31 -11.54 -21.71
CA GLU A 145 -2.11 -11.62 -20.86
C GLU A 145 -2.29 -10.88 -19.54
N LEU A 146 -3.09 -9.81 -19.49
CA LEU A 146 -3.46 -9.18 -18.22
C LEU A 146 -4.20 -10.18 -17.31
N VAL A 147 -5.20 -10.88 -17.87
CA VAL A 147 -5.94 -11.91 -17.13
C VAL A 147 -5.01 -13.04 -16.68
N PHE A 148 -4.06 -13.43 -17.54
CA PHE A 148 -3.05 -14.43 -17.20
C PHE A 148 -2.12 -13.96 -16.07
N MET A 149 -1.56 -12.75 -16.16
CA MET A 149 -0.69 -12.16 -15.13
C MET A 149 -1.41 -12.01 -13.79
N ILE A 150 -2.70 -11.64 -13.80
CA ILE A 150 -3.52 -11.58 -12.60
C ILE A 150 -3.68 -12.99 -11.99
N LYS A 151 -4.04 -14.00 -12.80
CA LYS A 151 -4.17 -15.38 -12.34
C LYS A 151 -2.87 -15.95 -11.78
N GLU A 152 -1.76 -15.71 -12.47
CA GLU A 152 -0.44 -16.17 -12.07
C GLU A 152 0.01 -15.50 -10.76
N SER A 153 -0.20 -14.19 -10.64
CA SER A 153 0.07 -13.45 -9.40
C SER A 153 -0.77 -13.95 -8.22
N PHE A 154 -2.03 -14.33 -8.47
CA PHE A 154 -2.88 -14.93 -7.44
C PHE A 154 -2.43 -16.34 -7.04
N GLN A 155 -2.00 -17.17 -8.00
CA GLN A 155 -1.48 -18.51 -7.70
C GLN A 155 -0.16 -18.46 -6.92
N TYR A 156 0.73 -17.50 -7.23
CA TYR A 156 1.99 -17.30 -6.49
C TYR A 156 1.77 -16.83 -5.05
N THR A 157 0.60 -16.22 -4.75
CA THR A 157 0.26 -15.68 -3.43
C THR A 157 -0.49 -16.68 -2.54
N GLY A 158 -1.01 -17.77 -3.12
CA GLY A 158 -1.48 -18.98 -2.43
C GLY A 158 -2.29 -18.75 -1.14
N TRP A 159 -1.67 -19.07 0.01
CA TRP A 159 -2.30 -19.10 1.33
C TRP A 159 -2.59 -17.72 1.95
N TRP A 160 -1.88 -16.67 1.51
CA TRP A 160 -2.10 -15.31 2.00
C TRP A 160 -3.39 -14.70 1.44
N MET A 161 -3.80 -15.15 0.25
CA MET A 161 -5.04 -14.71 -0.38
C MET A 161 -6.27 -15.20 0.39
N LEU A 162 -6.24 -16.40 0.97
CA LEU A 162 -7.32 -16.90 1.84
C LEU A 162 -7.42 -16.09 3.14
N GLY A 163 -6.30 -15.78 3.80
CA GLY A 163 -6.29 -14.90 4.99
C GLY A 163 -6.76 -13.48 4.69
N PHE A 164 -6.54 -13.00 3.47
CA PHE A 164 -6.89 -11.66 3.02
C PHE A 164 -8.35 -11.55 2.51
N VAL A 165 -8.83 -12.54 1.76
CA VAL A 165 -10.25 -12.70 1.41
C VAL A 165 -11.09 -12.93 2.67
N ALA A 166 -10.58 -13.72 3.63
CA ALA A 166 -11.20 -13.87 4.94
C ALA A 166 -11.22 -12.55 5.72
N SER A 167 -10.16 -11.72 5.65
CA SER A 167 -10.14 -10.38 6.27
C SER A 167 -11.10 -9.40 5.61
N CYS A 168 -11.24 -9.44 4.27
CA CYS A 168 -12.25 -8.66 3.54
C CYS A 168 -13.68 -9.13 3.86
N ALA A 169 -13.89 -10.44 3.92
CA ALA A 169 -15.16 -11.04 4.33
C ALA A 169 -15.52 -10.66 5.77
N LEU A 170 -14.55 -10.70 6.71
CA LEU A 170 -14.70 -10.24 8.09
C LEU A 170 -15.06 -8.75 8.17
N LEU A 171 -14.38 -7.90 7.40
CA LEU A 171 -14.71 -6.47 7.33
C LEU A 171 -16.13 -6.24 6.81
N LEU A 172 -16.56 -6.95 5.76
CA LEU A 172 -17.92 -6.88 5.23
C LEU A 172 -18.96 -7.40 6.25
N LEU A 173 -18.65 -8.48 6.96
CA LEU A 173 -19.50 -9.05 8.01
C LEU A 173 -19.68 -8.08 9.17
N VAL A 174 -18.61 -7.41 9.59
CA VAL A 174 -18.63 -6.40 10.65
C VAL A 174 -19.42 -5.16 10.23
N VAL A 175 -19.23 -4.68 9.00
CA VAL A 175 -20.02 -3.56 8.45
C VAL A 175 -21.51 -3.92 8.37
N TRP A 176 -21.83 -5.14 7.97
CA TRP A 176 -23.21 -5.63 7.92
C TRP A 176 -23.85 -5.74 9.32
N LEU A 177 -23.10 -6.23 10.31
CA LEU A 177 -23.56 -6.29 11.71
C LEU A 177 -23.76 -4.89 12.33
N ASP A 178 -22.90 -3.92 12.03
CA ASP A 178 -23.05 -2.53 12.48
C ASP A 178 -24.28 -1.87 11.82
N HIS A 179 -24.51 -2.15 10.53
CA HIS A 179 -25.69 -1.67 9.80
C HIS A 179 -26.99 -2.26 10.38
N LYS A 180 -26.99 -3.54 10.80
CA LYS A 180 -28.15 -4.16 11.47
C LYS A 180 -28.47 -3.51 12.83
N LYS A 181 -27.45 -3.17 13.63
CA LYS A 181 -27.63 -2.50 14.93
C LYS A 181 -28.22 -1.09 14.81
N HIS A 182 -27.97 -0.41 13.70
CA HIS A 182 -28.53 0.92 13.43
C HIS A 182 -29.94 0.90 12.83
N ILE A 183 -30.42 -0.23 12.30
CA ILE A 183 -31.80 -0.40 11.80
C ILE A 183 -32.77 -0.78 12.93
N GLN A 184 -32.29 -1.39 14.01
CA GLN A 184 -33.12 -1.81 15.15
C GLN A 184 -33.29 -0.75 16.25
N LYS A 185 -33.03 0.53 15.94
CA LYS A 185 -33.26 1.67 16.83
C LYS A 185 -34.19 2.65 16.14
#